data_AF-A0A3D2IWU7-F1
#
_entry.id   AF-A0A3D2IWU7-F1
#
_cell.length_a   1.000
_cell.length_b   1.000
_cell.length_c   1.000
_cell.angle_alpha   90.00
_cell.angle_beta   90.00
_cell.angle_gamma   90.00
#
_symmetry.space_group_name_H-M   'P 1'
#
loop_
_entity.id
_entity.type
_entity.pdbx_description
1 polymer ?
#
loop_
_entity_poly.entity_id
_entity_poly.type
_entity_poly.pdbx_seq_one_letter_code
_entity_poly.pdbx_strand_id
1 'polypeptide(L)'
;MYKFTPLYSLVFIIYSCIFSSISWAEAAEPKFDASFYMSKICTAYITKNDNEFCDDGYILKSETLNNGEVIETVLMDGIGHYGWNHTSLKKIDKDTYHVYIGCGNPCGANMLFGRGGKEQYFGRYFTFDLNSRCSVGYNNDKQLWTASRFFSDKEIDFPSTYDPDAFAAYPKYNVEFDKKGRLIVKEYFSEEVVQTLPNPCSHN
;
A
#
# COMPACT_ATOMS: atom_id res chain seq x y z
N MET A 1 27.70 64.87 -42.86
CA MET A 1 27.83 64.12 -41.60
C MET A 1 26.77 64.62 -40.63
N TYR A 2 26.02 63.66 -40.04
CA TYR A 2 25.26 63.66 -38.76
C TYR A 2 24.94 64.99 -38.04
N LYS A 3 23.82 65.19 -37.33
CA LYS A 3 22.49 64.58 -37.14
C LYS A 3 21.91 65.29 -35.90
N PHE A 4 20.59 65.50 -35.89
CA PHE A 4 19.66 65.66 -34.75
C PHE A 4 19.74 66.83 -33.77
N THR A 5 18.67 67.63 -33.84
CA THR A 5 17.99 68.39 -32.78
C THR A 5 17.17 67.48 -31.85
N PRO A 6 16.89 67.92 -30.61
CA PRO A 6 15.68 67.51 -29.90
C PRO A 6 14.86 68.71 -29.37
N LEU A 7 13.53 68.58 -29.43
CA LEU A 7 12.56 69.46 -28.80
C LEU A 7 11.44 68.61 -28.16
N TYR A 8 11.38 68.69 -26.82
CA TYR A 8 10.25 68.65 -25.89
C TYR A 8 9.05 67.65 -25.97
N SER A 9 8.77 67.12 -24.78
CA SER A 9 7.45 66.93 -24.11
C SER A 9 6.71 65.59 -24.18
N LEU A 10 6.08 65.30 -23.02
CA LEU A 10 4.92 64.41 -22.76
C LEU A 10 5.14 62.90 -22.59
N VAL A 11 5.16 62.44 -21.32
CA VAL A 11 4.73 61.09 -20.91
C VAL A 11 3.86 61.25 -19.66
N PHE A 12 2.54 61.37 -19.84
CA PHE A 12 1.52 60.32 -19.67
C PHE A 12 1.31 59.84 -18.21
N ILE A 13 0.27 60.44 -17.62
CA ILE A 13 -0.78 59.90 -16.76
C ILE A 13 -0.82 58.35 -16.70
N ILE A 14 -0.86 57.79 -15.48
CA ILE A 14 -1.82 56.80 -14.93
C ILE A 14 -1.19 56.22 -13.66
N TYR A 15 -1.44 56.89 -12.52
CA TYR A 15 -1.11 56.44 -11.16
C TYR A 15 -2.38 55.89 -10.50
N SER A 16 -3.06 54.97 -11.18
CA SER A 16 -4.33 54.38 -10.73
C SER A 16 -4.39 52.91 -11.12
N CYS A 17 -3.61 52.09 -10.41
CA CYS A 17 -3.78 50.63 -10.28
C CYS A 17 -2.88 50.05 -9.16
N ILE A 18 -2.57 50.82 -8.11
CA ILE A 18 -2.01 50.25 -6.88
C ILE A 18 -3.21 49.81 -6.05
N PHE A 19 -3.65 48.58 -6.27
CA PHE A 19 -4.32 47.65 -5.34
C PHE A 19 -4.91 46.49 -6.17
N SER A 20 -4.07 45.91 -7.02
CA SER A 20 -4.29 44.57 -7.56
C SER A 20 -4.20 43.58 -6.40
N SER A 21 -5.36 43.04 -6.02
CA SER A 21 -5.54 41.65 -5.59
C SER A 21 -4.44 41.07 -4.69
N ILE A 22 -4.58 41.25 -3.38
CA ILE A 22 -4.07 40.25 -2.42
C ILE A 22 -4.99 39.03 -2.57
N SER A 23 -4.70 38.20 -3.56
CA SER A 23 -5.24 36.85 -3.69
C SER A 23 -4.41 35.94 -2.78
N TRP A 24 -4.69 35.95 -1.48
CA TRP A 24 -4.29 34.85 -0.61
C TRP A 24 -5.32 33.74 -0.76
N ALA A 25 -5.02 32.81 -1.67
CA ALA A 25 -5.56 31.47 -1.67
C ALA A 25 -4.48 30.53 -2.19
N GLU A 26 -3.33 30.50 -1.50
CA GLU A 26 -2.37 29.42 -1.67
C GLU A 26 -2.81 28.26 -0.78
N ALA A 27 -3.73 27.45 -1.30
CA ALA A 27 -3.97 26.08 -0.85
C ALA A 27 -4.87 25.36 -1.86
N ALA A 28 -4.25 24.62 -2.77
CA ALA A 28 -4.59 23.25 -3.16
C ALA A 28 -4.11 22.96 -4.59
N GLU A 29 -2.87 22.53 -4.73
CA GLU A 29 -2.56 21.57 -5.79
C GLU A 29 -2.39 20.20 -5.13
N PRO A 30 -3.32 19.24 -5.32
CA PRO A 30 -2.98 17.84 -5.10
C PRO A 30 -1.82 17.49 -6.04
N LYS A 31 -0.65 17.21 -5.43
CA LYS A 31 0.63 16.93 -6.10
C LYS A 31 0.49 15.80 -7.14
N PHE A 32 1.04 16.07 -8.32
CA PHE A 32 0.98 15.30 -9.57
C PHE A 32 1.51 13.85 -9.47
N ASP A 33 0.80 12.88 -10.06
CA ASP A 33 1.13 11.45 -10.19
C ASP A 33 1.07 11.05 -11.68
N ALA A 34 2.10 10.37 -12.19
CA ALA A 34 2.01 9.76 -13.53
C ALA A 34 2.61 8.35 -13.59
N SER A 35 2.40 7.56 -12.53
CA SER A 35 2.03 6.14 -12.59
C SER A 35 2.55 5.40 -11.34
N PHE A 36 1.80 5.44 -10.24
CA PHE A 36 1.91 4.40 -9.21
C PHE A 36 1.43 3.07 -9.81
N TYR A 37 2.39 2.24 -10.23
CA TYR A 37 2.15 0.93 -10.83
C TYR A 37 3.03 -0.13 -10.22
N MET A 38 2.58 -1.37 -10.39
CA MET A 38 3.41 -2.55 -10.17
C MET A 38 3.34 -3.43 -11.41
N SER A 39 4.51 -3.81 -11.92
CA SER A 39 4.66 -4.61 -13.14
C SER A 39 5.42 -5.88 -12.83
N LYS A 40 4.97 -7.00 -13.39
CA LYS A 40 5.68 -8.27 -13.29
C LYS A 40 6.94 -8.22 -14.15
N ILE A 41 8.04 -8.72 -13.61
CA ILE A 41 9.34 -8.85 -14.28
C ILE A 41 9.89 -10.25 -14.11
N CYS A 42 10.97 -10.53 -14.85
CA CYS A 42 11.80 -11.70 -14.62
C CYS A 42 13.02 -11.31 -13.80
N THR A 43 13.23 -11.93 -12.64
CA THR A 43 14.41 -11.65 -11.79
C THR A 43 15.54 -12.63 -12.06
N ALA A 44 15.23 -13.87 -12.44
CA ALA A 44 16.21 -14.88 -12.82
C ALA A 44 15.67 -15.80 -13.92
N TYR A 45 16.57 -16.27 -14.77
CA TYR A 45 16.28 -17.27 -15.80
C TYR A 45 16.95 -18.59 -15.43
N ILE A 46 16.16 -19.67 -15.42
CA ILE A 46 16.63 -21.03 -15.12
C ILE A 46 16.40 -21.91 -16.33
N THR A 47 17.45 -22.56 -16.82
CA THR A 47 17.33 -23.55 -17.90
C THR A 47 17.21 -24.96 -17.31
N LYS A 48 16.17 -25.69 -17.68
CA LYS A 48 15.99 -27.10 -17.34
C LYS A 48 15.40 -27.87 -18.51
N ASN A 49 16.07 -28.96 -18.91
CA ASN A 49 15.65 -29.81 -20.03
C ASN A 49 15.32 -29.00 -21.30
N ASP A 50 16.25 -28.13 -21.72
CA ASP A 50 16.13 -27.23 -22.88
C ASP A 50 14.97 -26.22 -22.85
N ASN A 51 14.29 -26.08 -21.71
CA ASN A 51 13.28 -25.05 -21.48
C ASN A 51 13.81 -23.97 -20.54
N GLU A 52 13.50 -22.71 -20.85
CA GLU A 52 13.83 -21.56 -20.02
C GLU A 52 12.61 -21.19 -19.16
N PHE A 53 12.84 -21.13 -17.85
CA PHE A 53 11.87 -20.72 -16.86
C PHE A 53 12.28 -19.37 -16.29
N CYS A 54 11.28 -18.54 -16.02
CA CYS A 54 11.47 -17.24 -15.43
C CYS A 54 11.02 -17.28 -13.96
N ASP A 55 11.89 -16.84 -13.05
CA ASP A 55 11.50 -16.56 -11.69
C ASP A 55 10.76 -15.22 -11.64
N ASP A 56 9.54 -15.26 -11.12
CA ASP A 56 8.65 -14.12 -11.02
C ASP A 56 9.20 -13.09 -10.02
N GLY A 57 9.36 -11.85 -10.48
CA GLY A 57 9.52 -10.68 -9.61
C GLY A 57 8.58 -9.56 -10.00
N TYR A 58 8.63 -8.45 -9.26
CA TYR A 58 7.82 -7.27 -9.55
C TYR A 58 8.64 -5.99 -9.40
N ILE A 59 8.39 -5.00 -10.26
CA ILE A 59 8.86 -3.64 -10.06
C ILE A 59 7.69 -2.81 -9.58
N LEU A 60 7.83 -2.21 -8.40
CA LEU A 60 6.94 -1.19 -7.88
C LEU A 60 7.51 0.19 -8.18
N LYS A 61 6.87 0.95 -9.06
CA LYS A 61 7.13 2.38 -9.17
C LYS A 61 6.32 3.11 -8.12
N SER A 62 6.99 3.57 -7.07
CA SER A 62 6.33 4.16 -5.90
C SER A 62 6.06 5.65 -6.06
N GLU A 63 6.98 6.39 -6.69
CA GLU A 63 6.82 7.81 -7.00
C GLU A 63 7.82 8.32 -8.04
N THR A 64 7.57 9.53 -8.55
CA THR A 64 8.53 10.35 -9.31
C THR A 64 8.71 11.66 -8.56
N LEU A 65 9.95 11.96 -8.17
CA LEU A 65 10.30 13.15 -7.40
C LEU A 65 10.29 14.41 -8.29
N ASN A 66 10.25 15.59 -7.64
CA ASN A 66 10.22 16.89 -8.33
C ASN A 66 11.45 17.15 -9.23
N ASN A 67 12.57 16.46 -8.99
CA ASN A 67 13.78 16.52 -9.80
C ASN A 67 13.74 15.56 -11.02
N GLY A 68 12.63 14.83 -11.22
CA GLY A 68 12.47 13.83 -12.28
C GLY A 68 12.98 12.42 -11.93
N GLU A 69 13.52 12.23 -10.73
CA GLU A 69 13.99 10.92 -10.26
C GLU A 69 12.81 9.97 -10.03
N VAL A 70 12.95 8.73 -10.49
CA VAL A 70 11.93 7.68 -10.34
C VAL A 70 12.35 6.75 -9.21
N ILE A 71 11.47 6.58 -8.22
CA ILE A 71 11.69 5.62 -7.13
C ILE A 71 10.98 4.32 -7.49
N GLU A 72 11.79 3.35 -7.91
CA GLU A 72 11.38 1.98 -8.20
C GLU A 72 12.03 1.00 -7.22
N THR A 73 11.24 0.06 -6.73
CA THR A 73 11.71 -1.04 -5.88
C THR A 73 11.45 -2.35 -6.60
N VAL A 74 12.47 -3.20 -6.70
CA VAL A 74 12.27 -4.59 -7.12
C VAL A 74 11.80 -5.39 -5.91
N LEU A 75 10.64 -5.99 -6.03
CA LEU A 75 10.03 -6.87 -5.05
C LEU A 75 10.25 -8.31 -5.48
N MET A 76 10.39 -9.17 -4.47
CA MET A 76 10.63 -10.61 -4.65
C MET A 76 11.94 -10.98 -5.36
N ASP A 77 12.88 -10.03 -5.45
CA ASP A 77 14.23 -10.31 -5.94
C ASP A 77 14.93 -11.34 -5.03
N GLY A 78 15.52 -12.37 -5.63
CA GLY A 78 16.18 -13.47 -4.91
C GLY A 78 15.27 -14.37 -4.06
N ILE A 79 13.94 -14.18 -4.07
CA ILE A 79 12.98 -15.09 -3.41
C ILE A 79 12.75 -16.37 -4.25
N GLY A 80 13.10 -16.31 -5.55
CA GLY A 80 13.11 -17.42 -6.50
C GLY A 80 14.13 -18.49 -6.11
N HIS A 81 13.73 -19.37 -5.18
CA HIS A 81 14.23 -20.72 -4.89
C HIS A 81 13.29 -21.46 -3.89
N TYR A 82 12.38 -20.75 -3.21
CA TYR A 82 11.56 -21.28 -2.09
C TYR A 82 10.15 -21.80 -2.44
N GLY A 83 9.94 -22.32 -3.66
CA GLY A 83 8.70 -23.06 -3.96
C GLY A 83 7.40 -22.24 -3.94
N TRP A 84 7.47 -20.91 -3.94
CA TRP A 84 6.31 -20.03 -4.10
C TRP A 84 5.70 -20.25 -5.48
N ASN A 85 4.59 -20.98 -5.54
CA ASN A 85 3.94 -21.41 -6.77
C ASN A 85 2.64 -20.64 -7.06
N HIS A 86 2.22 -19.78 -6.12
CA HIS A 86 1.02 -18.98 -6.25
C HIS A 86 1.30 -17.53 -5.83
N THR A 87 1.31 -16.61 -6.78
CA THR A 87 1.39 -15.18 -6.51
C THR A 87 0.14 -14.51 -7.05
N SER A 88 -0.48 -13.65 -6.22
CA SER A 88 -1.55 -12.78 -6.67
C SER A 88 -1.22 -11.33 -6.32
N LEU A 89 -1.49 -10.45 -7.29
CA LEU A 89 -1.22 -9.03 -7.19
C LEU A 89 -2.51 -8.31 -7.54
N LYS A 90 -2.97 -7.44 -6.64
CA LYS A 90 -4.21 -6.69 -6.82
C LYS A 90 -4.02 -5.25 -6.39
N LYS A 91 -4.32 -4.30 -7.28
CA LYS A 91 -4.48 -2.90 -6.89
C LYS A 91 -5.78 -2.78 -6.11
N ILE A 92 -5.71 -2.40 -4.84
CA ILE A 92 -6.88 -2.36 -3.94
C ILE A 92 -7.41 -0.94 -3.74
N ASP A 93 -6.57 0.08 -3.94
CA ASP A 93 -6.98 1.47 -4.07
C ASP A 93 -6.00 2.26 -4.96
N LYS A 94 -6.15 3.59 -5.04
CA LYS A 94 -5.32 4.43 -5.92
C LYS A 94 -3.82 4.38 -5.58
N ASP A 95 -3.48 4.12 -4.32
CA ASP A 95 -2.13 4.22 -3.74
C ASP A 95 -1.64 2.91 -3.10
N THR A 96 -2.40 1.81 -3.22
CA THR A 96 -2.11 0.57 -2.49
C THR A 96 -2.29 -0.66 -3.37
N TYR A 97 -1.31 -1.56 -3.33
CA TYR A 97 -1.39 -2.92 -3.82
C TYR A 97 -1.44 -3.91 -2.65
N HIS A 98 -2.28 -4.94 -2.78
CA HIS A 98 -2.19 -6.17 -1.99
C HIS A 98 -1.48 -7.23 -2.82
N VAL A 99 -0.48 -7.86 -2.21
CA VAL A 99 0.25 -8.99 -2.78
C VAL A 99 0.09 -10.17 -1.84
N TYR A 100 -0.25 -11.32 -2.40
CA TYR A 100 -0.22 -12.60 -1.72
C TYR A 100 0.76 -13.52 -2.43
N ILE A 101 1.61 -14.18 -1.65
CA ILE A 101 2.49 -15.25 -2.11
C ILE A 101 2.17 -16.53 -1.33
N GLY A 102 2.15 -17.68 -2.00
CA GLY A 102 1.86 -18.98 -1.40
C GLY A 102 2.72 -20.09 -2.00
N CYS A 103 3.08 -21.07 -1.17
CA CYS A 103 3.83 -22.27 -1.57
C CYS A 103 3.03 -23.57 -1.37
N GLY A 104 1.69 -23.47 -1.39
CA GLY A 104 0.74 -24.53 -1.01
C GLY A 104 0.22 -24.37 0.42
N ASN A 105 -0.65 -25.27 0.88
CA ASN A 105 -1.17 -25.22 2.26
C ASN A 105 -0.18 -25.90 3.23
N PRO A 106 0.27 -25.26 4.33
CA PRO A 106 -0.19 -24.01 4.95
C PRO A 106 0.70 -22.77 4.73
N CYS A 107 1.46 -22.74 3.65
CA CYS A 107 2.47 -21.72 3.37
C CYS A 107 1.90 -20.52 2.60
N GLY A 108 1.92 -19.34 3.21
CA GLY A 108 1.55 -18.10 2.53
C GLY A 108 1.87 -16.84 3.33
N ALA A 109 2.01 -15.72 2.64
CA ALA A 109 2.23 -14.40 3.22
C ALA A 109 1.44 -13.34 2.45
N ASN A 110 1.00 -12.31 3.16
CA ASN A 110 0.27 -11.17 2.60
C ASN A 110 1.08 -9.89 2.82
N MET A 111 1.07 -9.01 1.84
CA MET A 111 1.83 -7.76 1.88
C MET A 111 0.97 -6.64 1.34
N LEU A 112 1.07 -5.47 1.95
CA LEU A 112 0.57 -4.22 1.40
C LEU A 112 1.76 -3.37 0.94
N PHE A 113 1.68 -2.88 -0.29
CA PHE A 113 2.66 -1.94 -0.86
C PHE A 113 1.95 -0.64 -1.20
N GLY A 114 2.51 0.46 -0.72
CA GLY A 114 1.93 1.79 -0.81
C GLY A 114 2.82 2.78 -1.56
N ARG A 115 2.22 3.89 -1.97
CA ARG A 115 2.95 5.06 -2.51
C ARG A 115 4.05 5.52 -1.54
N GLY A 116 5.18 5.98 -2.09
CA GLY A 116 6.33 6.46 -1.34
C GLY A 116 7.09 5.34 -0.61
N GLY A 117 7.10 4.13 -1.18
CA GLY A 117 7.85 2.99 -0.66
C GLY A 117 7.32 2.43 0.67
N LYS A 118 6.03 2.63 0.96
CA LYS A 118 5.42 2.10 2.20
C LYS A 118 5.17 0.61 2.06
N GLU A 119 5.51 -0.15 3.08
CA GLU A 119 5.38 -1.60 3.08
C GLU A 119 4.79 -2.06 4.40
N GLN A 120 3.95 -3.10 4.35
CA GLN A 120 3.40 -3.71 5.55
C GLN A 120 3.22 -5.21 5.32
N TYR A 121 3.82 -6.02 6.19
CA TYR A 121 3.91 -7.46 6.04
C TYR A 121 2.99 -8.19 7.01
N PHE A 122 2.34 -9.22 6.51
CA PHE A 122 1.43 -10.07 7.26
C PHE A 122 1.70 -11.52 6.92
N GLY A 123 1.39 -12.41 7.86
CA GLY A 123 1.40 -13.84 7.60
C GLY A 123 0.28 -14.27 6.65
N ARG A 124 0.01 -15.57 6.65
CA ARG A 124 -1.07 -16.18 5.85
C ARG A 124 -2.45 -15.62 6.20
N TYR A 125 -2.71 -15.42 7.48
CA TYR A 125 -4.01 -15.04 8.01
C TYR A 125 -4.11 -13.52 8.05
N PHE A 126 -4.94 -12.99 7.17
CA PHE A 126 -4.99 -11.57 6.90
C PHE A 126 -6.36 -11.18 6.34
N THR A 127 -6.86 -10.04 6.79
CA THR A 127 -8.03 -9.38 6.21
C THR A 127 -7.86 -7.87 6.30
N PHE A 128 -8.60 -7.14 5.48
CA PHE A 128 -8.58 -5.68 5.51
C PHE A 128 -9.93 -5.09 5.14
N ASP A 129 -10.18 -3.89 5.63
CA ASP A 129 -11.26 -3.02 5.18
C ASP A 129 -10.68 -1.78 4.49
N LEU A 130 -11.04 -1.58 3.23
CA LEU A 130 -10.57 -0.46 2.43
C LEU A 130 -11.14 0.88 2.89
N ASN A 131 -12.37 0.88 3.42
CA ASN A 131 -13.04 2.13 3.80
C ASN A 131 -12.35 2.78 5.01
N SER A 132 -12.05 1.97 6.03
CA SER A 132 -11.33 2.41 7.22
C SER A 132 -9.81 2.35 7.08
N ARG A 133 -9.29 1.76 5.99
CA ARG A 133 -7.87 1.41 5.80
C ARG A 133 -7.31 0.63 7.00
N CYS A 134 -8.09 -0.31 7.50
CA CYS A 134 -7.73 -1.14 8.64
C CYS A 134 -7.29 -2.52 8.14
N SER A 135 -6.15 -2.99 8.62
CA SER A 135 -5.63 -4.33 8.38
C SER A 135 -5.66 -5.14 9.68
N VAL A 136 -5.97 -6.42 9.56
CA VAL A 136 -5.95 -7.36 10.67
C VAL A 136 -5.20 -8.61 10.23
N GLY A 137 -4.20 -9.02 11.00
CA GLY A 137 -3.37 -10.18 10.72
C GLY A 137 -3.09 -11.01 11.96
N TYR A 138 -2.93 -12.32 11.78
CA TYR A 138 -2.54 -13.20 12.89
C TYR A 138 -1.03 -13.13 13.09
N ASN A 139 -0.62 -12.75 14.30
CA ASN A 139 0.78 -12.75 14.71
C ASN A 139 1.11 -14.11 15.35
N ASN A 140 1.89 -14.92 14.64
CA ASN A 140 2.27 -16.26 15.10
C ASN A 140 3.22 -16.23 16.31
N ASP A 141 4.04 -15.18 16.47
CA ASP A 141 4.96 -15.10 17.61
C ASP A 141 4.20 -14.79 18.90
N LYS A 142 3.21 -13.88 18.81
CA LYS A 142 2.33 -13.51 19.92
C LYS A 142 1.15 -14.48 20.11
N GLN A 143 0.90 -15.35 19.14
CA GLN A 143 -0.26 -16.26 19.09
C GLN A 143 -1.60 -15.52 19.29
N LEU A 144 -1.78 -14.40 18.58
CA LEU A 144 -2.98 -13.57 18.65
C LEU A 144 -3.21 -12.78 17.37
N TRP A 145 -4.45 -12.32 17.18
CA TRP A 145 -4.80 -11.39 16.11
C TRP A 145 -4.39 -9.96 16.48
N THR A 146 -3.81 -9.25 15.51
CA THR A 146 -3.40 -7.85 15.64
C THR A 146 -4.09 -7.01 14.58
N ALA A 147 -4.44 -5.77 14.92
CA ALA A 147 -4.97 -4.81 13.98
C ALA A 147 -4.05 -3.59 13.87
N SER A 148 -4.00 -2.97 12.70
CA SER A 148 -3.29 -1.71 12.49
C SER A 148 -3.95 -0.93 11.33
N ARG A 149 -3.72 0.37 11.26
CA ARG A 149 -4.01 1.10 10.02
C ARG A 149 -2.99 0.72 8.95
N PHE A 150 -3.37 0.83 7.69
CA PHE A 150 -2.45 0.62 6.57
C PHE A 150 -1.17 1.45 6.77
N PHE A 151 -0.03 0.76 6.76
CA PHE A 151 1.31 1.35 6.90
C PHE A 151 1.53 2.09 8.23
N SER A 152 0.89 1.65 9.30
CA SER A 152 1.13 2.13 10.66
C SER A 152 1.86 1.06 11.47
N ASP A 153 2.91 1.45 12.17
CA ASP A 153 3.63 0.58 13.12
C ASP A 153 2.87 0.37 14.44
N LYS A 154 1.83 1.18 14.68
CA LYS A 154 0.96 1.02 15.85
C LYS A 154 0.03 -0.17 15.66
N GLU A 155 0.33 -1.25 16.37
CA GLU A 155 -0.52 -2.43 16.48
C GLU A 155 -1.50 -2.31 17.65
N ILE A 156 -2.66 -2.93 17.48
CA ILE A 156 -3.67 -3.14 18.50
C ILE A 156 -3.78 -4.66 18.68
N ASP A 157 -3.30 -5.15 19.81
CA ASP A 157 -3.39 -6.55 20.16
C ASP A 157 -4.82 -6.91 20.58
N PHE A 158 -5.35 -8.01 20.04
CA PHE A 158 -6.57 -8.62 20.57
C PHE A 158 -6.22 -9.62 21.66
N PRO A 159 -7.22 -10.03 22.49
CA PRO A 159 -7.03 -11.16 23.39
C PRO A 159 -6.47 -12.37 22.64
N SER A 160 -5.53 -13.08 23.28
CA SER A 160 -4.95 -14.26 22.66
C SER A 160 -6.03 -15.30 22.36
N THR A 161 -5.95 -15.83 21.15
CA THR A 161 -6.82 -16.88 20.65
C THR A 161 -6.06 -18.21 20.56
N TYR A 162 -4.91 -18.30 21.23
CA TYR A 162 -4.09 -19.49 21.25
C TYR A 162 -4.87 -20.65 21.86
N ASP A 163 -4.83 -21.77 21.16
CA ASP A 163 -5.43 -23.01 21.61
C ASP A 163 -4.39 -24.12 21.36
N PRO A 164 -3.82 -24.72 22.42
CA PRO A 164 -2.80 -25.76 22.27
C PRO A 164 -3.36 -27.03 21.62
N ASP A 165 -4.68 -27.22 21.66
CA ASP A 165 -5.37 -28.36 21.05
C ASP A 165 -5.76 -28.09 19.59
N ALA A 166 -5.68 -26.82 19.14
CA ALA A 166 -5.85 -26.48 17.73
C ALA A 166 -4.62 -26.92 16.92
N PHE A 167 -4.87 -27.34 15.67
CA PHE A 167 -3.80 -27.74 14.78
C PHE A 167 -2.83 -26.56 14.59
N ALA A 168 -1.55 -26.74 14.94
CA ALA A 168 -0.55 -25.66 15.05
C ALA A 168 -0.37 -24.79 13.79
N ALA A 169 -0.88 -25.23 12.65
CA ALA A 169 -0.87 -24.45 11.42
C ALA A 169 -2.04 -23.47 11.27
N TYR A 170 -3.11 -23.54 12.08
CA TYR A 170 -4.33 -22.72 11.94
C TYR A 170 -4.67 -21.99 13.25
N PRO A 171 -5.07 -20.71 13.20
CA PRO A 171 -5.61 -20.03 14.37
C PRO A 171 -6.98 -20.65 14.72
N LYS A 172 -7.36 -20.57 16.00
CA LYS A 172 -8.67 -21.03 16.47
C LYS A 172 -9.83 -20.31 15.77
N TYR A 173 -9.70 -18.99 15.63
CA TYR A 173 -10.72 -18.14 15.02
C TYR A 173 -10.22 -17.56 13.70
N ASN A 174 -11.13 -17.42 12.75
CA ASN A 174 -10.98 -16.58 11.56
C ASN A 174 -11.60 -15.20 11.81
N VAL A 175 -11.11 -14.18 11.12
CA VAL A 175 -11.64 -12.82 11.20
C VAL A 175 -11.86 -12.22 9.82
N GLU A 176 -12.94 -11.46 9.67
CA GLU A 176 -13.28 -10.76 8.43
C GLU A 176 -14.02 -9.46 8.71
N PHE A 177 -13.94 -8.49 7.80
CA PHE A 177 -14.74 -7.27 7.90
C PHE A 177 -16.12 -7.45 7.26
N ASP A 178 -17.16 -6.99 7.96
CA ASP A 178 -18.49 -6.86 7.36
C ASP A 178 -18.59 -5.61 6.47
N LYS A 179 -19.72 -5.47 5.76
CA LYS A 179 -19.98 -4.31 4.89
C LYS A 179 -20.02 -2.96 5.61
N LYS A 180 -20.14 -2.95 6.94
CA LYS A 180 -20.14 -1.75 7.79
C LYS A 180 -18.76 -1.47 8.37
N GLY A 181 -17.74 -2.26 8.03
CA GLY A 181 -16.38 -2.14 8.55
C GLY A 181 -16.23 -2.65 9.98
N ARG A 182 -17.17 -3.43 10.51
CA ARG A 182 -17.05 -4.11 11.80
C ARG A 182 -16.28 -5.42 11.61
N LEU A 183 -15.54 -5.82 12.63
CA LEU A 183 -14.78 -7.08 12.57
C LEU A 183 -15.64 -8.23 13.08
N ILE A 184 -15.86 -9.23 12.23
CA ILE A 184 -16.56 -10.48 12.55
C ILE A 184 -15.52 -11.52 12.92
N VAL A 185 -15.72 -12.19 14.04
CA VAL A 185 -14.88 -13.30 14.52
C VAL A 185 -15.69 -14.59 14.42
N LYS A 186 -15.14 -15.60 13.74
CA LYS A 186 -15.76 -16.90 13.50
C LYS A 186 -14.85 -18.03 13.95
N GLU A 187 -15.43 -19.17 14.30
CA GLU A 187 -14.65 -20.42 14.42
C GLU A 187 -13.96 -20.74 13.08
N TYR A 188 -12.68 -21.14 13.08
CA TYR A 188 -11.90 -21.19 11.83
C TYR A 188 -12.46 -22.15 10.77
N PHE A 189 -13.03 -23.28 11.22
CA PHE A 189 -13.61 -24.31 10.34
C PHE A 189 -15.14 -24.25 10.25
N SER A 190 -15.75 -23.14 10.66
CA SER A 190 -17.21 -22.95 10.67
C SER A 190 -17.60 -21.55 10.22
N GLU A 191 -18.83 -21.39 9.76
CA GLU A 191 -19.42 -20.06 9.49
C GLU A 191 -20.06 -19.44 10.75
N GLU A 192 -20.00 -20.14 11.88
CA GLU A 192 -20.54 -19.68 13.15
C GLU A 192 -19.82 -18.41 13.62
N VAL A 193 -20.59 -17.34 13.77
CA VAL A 193 -20.11 -16.06 14.31
C VAL A 193 -20.06 -16.15 15.83
N VAL A 194 -18.85 -16.04 16.37
CA VAL A 194 -18.60 -16.02 17.81
C VAL A 194 -18.79 -14.62 18.37
N GLN A 195 -18.31 -13.61 17.64
CA GLN A 195 -18.35 -12.23 18.08
C GLN A 195 -18.38 -11.25 16.91
N THR A 196 -18.95 -10.07 17.15
CA THR A 196 -18.81 -8.90 16.26
C THR A 196 -18.24 -7.74 17.07
N LEU A 197 -17.11 -7.22 16.64
CA LEU A 197 -16.39 -6.12 17.27
C LEU A 197 -16.56 -4.83 16.44
N PRO A 198 -16.49 -3.64 17.07
CA PRO A 198 -16.33 -2.39 16.31
C PRO A 198 -15.05 -2.44 15.48
N ASN A 199 -14.93 -1.51 14.52
CA ASN A 199 -13.70 -1.39 13.74
C ASN A 199 -12.51 -1.15 14.68
N PRO A 200 -11.49 -2.01 14.71
CA PRO A 200 -10.41 -1.87 15.67
C PRO A 200 -9.56 -0.62 15.40
N CYS A 201 -9.54 -0.13 14.15
CA CYS A 201 -8.81 1.06 13.75
C CYS A 201 -9.62 2.36 13.87
N SER A 202 -10.89 2.35 14.33
CA SER A 202 -11.70 3.58 14.44
C SER A 202 -11.37 4.44 15.66
N HIS A 203 -10.62 3.91 16.63
CA HIS A 203 -10.47 4.54 17.96
C HIS A 203 -9.12 5.21 18.25
N ASN A 204 -8.27 5.46 17.24
CA ASN A 204 -6.94 6.08 17.44
C ASN A 204 -6.65 7.26 16.51
#